data_AF-A0AA96MH43-F1
#
_entry.id   AF-A0AA96MH43-F1
#
_cell.length_a   1.000
_cell.length_b   1.000
_cell.length_c   1.000
_cell.angle_alpha   90.00
_cell.angle_beta   90.00
_cell.angle_gamma   90.00
#
_symmetry.space_group_name_H-M   'P 1'
#
loop_
_entity.id
_entity.type
_entity.pdbx_description
1 polymer ?
#
loop_
_entity_poly.entity_id
_entity_poly.type
_entity_poly.pdbx_seq_one_letter_code
_entity_poly.pdbx_strand_id
1 'polypeptide(L)'
;MASIGVVDQVYECIDNSESFIIEAGAGSGKTWTLVKALEYIIQKKERQFQKQHRKVACITYTNIAKEEIISRINGNEIVEVKTIHDFLWKIRVNFIIQNPCYIWFC
;
A
#
# COMPACT_ATOMS: atom_id res chain seq x y z
N MET A 1 15.43 12.92 -26.27
CA MET A 1 14.49 12.84 -25.13
C MET A 1 14.67 11.46 -24.52
N ALA A 2 15.25 11.35 -23.33
CA ALA A 2 15.39 10.05 -22.66
C ALA A 2 13.99 9.51 -22.37
N SER A 3 13.74 8.23 -22.62
CA SER A 3 12.50 7.57 -22.23
C SER A 3 12.36 7.67 -20.71
N ILE A 4 11.30 8.34 -20.25
CA ILE A 4 10.92 8.41 -18.83
C ILE A 4 10.73 6.97 -18.32
N GLY A 5 11.40 6.63 -17.22
CA GLY A 5 11.29 5.30 -16.63
C GLY A 5 9.90 5.06 -16.05
N VAL A 6 9.45 3.80 -15.98
CA VAL A 6 8.13 3.45 -15.40
C VAL A 6 7.98 4.01 -13.98
N VAL A 7 9.06 4.00 -13.19
CA VAL A 7 9.04 4.55 -11.82
C VAL A 7 8.81 6.06 -11.82
N ASP A 8 9.41 6.78 -12.77
CA ASP A 8 9.25 8.23 -12.87
C ASP A 8 7.81 8.60 -13.20
N GLN A 9 7.15 7.83 -14.09
CA GLN A 9 5.72 7.98 -14.38
C GLN A 9 4.86 7.74 -13.14
N VAL A 10 5.19 6.71 -12.35
CA VAL A 10 4.50 6.43 -11.08
C VAL A 10 4.67 7.58 -10.09
N TYR A 11 5.86 8.18 -10.01
CA TYR A 11 6.11 9.35 -9.15
C TYR A 11 5.31 10.57 -9.59
N GLU A 12 5.22 10.82 -10.89
CA GLU A 12 4.39 11.89 -11.45
C GLU A 12 2.90 11.70 -11.11
N CYS A 13 2.37 10.49 -11.26
CA CYS A 13 1.00 10.17 -10.84
C CYS A 13 0.79 10.41 -9.33
N ILE A 14 1.74 10.01 -8.47
CA ILE A 14 1.65 10.22 -7.01
C ILE A 14 1.65 11.71 -6.64
N ASP A 15 2.40 12.52 -7.39
CA ASP A 15 2.50 13.95 -7.21
C ASP A 15 1.23 14.67 -7.64
N ASN A 16 0.67 14.26 -8.78
CA ASN A 16 -0.57 14.79 -9.32
C ASN A 16 -1.82 14.22 -8.62
N SER A 17 -1.65 13.27 -7.70
CA SER A 17 -2.74 12.55 -7.02
C SER A 17 -3.65 11.80 -8.00
N GLU A 18 -3.06 11.24 -9.05
CA GLU A 18 -3.72 10.47 -10.09
C GLU A 18 -3.68 8.96 -9.79
N SER A 19 -4.73 8.27 -10.22
CA SER A 19 -4.77 6.80 -10.14
C SER A 19 -4.01 6.18 -11.31
N PHE A 20 -3.28 5.10 -11.05
CA PHE A 20 -2.49 4.41 -12.07
C PHE A 20 -2.57 2.89 -11.91
N ILE A 21 -2.29 2.18 -13.01
CA ILE A 21 -2.19 0.72 -13.06
C ILE A 21 -0.84 0.36 -13.67
N ILE A 22 -0.17 -0.64 -13.08
CA ILE A 22 1.09 -1.16 -13.61
C ILE A 22 0.80 -2.51 -14.26
N GLU A 23 0.72 -2.53 -15.59
CA GLU A 23 0.68 -3.76 -16.37
C GLU A 23 2.09 -4.18 -16.73
N ALA A 24 2.52 -5.36 -16.26
CA ALA A 24 3.85 -5.85 -16.57
C ALA A 24 3.93 -7.38 -16.47
N GLY A 25 4.81 -7.99 -17.27
CA GLY A 25 5.01 -9.44 -17.32
C GLY A 25 5.52 -10.05 -16.00
N ALA A 26 5.56 -11.37 -15.91
CA ALA A 26 6.20 -12.05 -14.79
C ALA A 26 7.68 -11.64 -14.69
N GLY A 27 8.19 -11.43 -13.46
CA GLY A 27 9.59 -11.04 -13.24
C GLY A 27 9.96 -9.59 -13.61
N SER A 28 9.03 -8.78 -14.12
CA SER A 28 9.27 -7.39 -14.56
C SER A 28 9.51 -6.38 -13.43
N GLY A 29 9.54 -6.82 -12.17
CA GLY A 29 9.74 -5.92 -11.02
C GLY A 29 8.48 -5.17 -10.55
N LYS A 30 7.26 -5.72 -10.71
CA LYS A 30 6.03 -5.10 -10.18
C LYS A 30 6.11 -4.81 -8.67
N THR A 31 6.50 -5.82 -7.88
CA THR A 31 6.69 -5.66 -6.43
C THR A 31 7.76 -4.62 -6.10
N TRP A 32 8.84 -4.58 -6.90
CA TRP A 32 9.90 -3.58 -6.72
C TRP A 32 9.39 -2.16 -7.01
N THR A 33 8.60 -1.98 -8.07
CA THR A 33 7.99 -0.69 -8.42
C THR A 33 7.00 -0.23 -7.35
N LEU A 34 6.19 -1.14 -6.81
CA LEU A 34 5.30 -0.87 -5.68
C LEU A 34 6.07 -0.39 -4.45
N VAL A 35 7.17 -1.06 -4.09
CA VAL A 35 8.01 -0.65 -2.96
C VAL A 35 8.61 0.72 -3.19
N LYS A 36 9.12 1.00 -4.40
CA LYS A 36 9.65 2.32 -4.77
C LYS A 36 8.61 3.43 -4.69
N ALA A 37 7.36 3.14 -5.05
CA ALA A 37 6.24 4.06 -4.90
C ALA A 37 5.96 4.36 -3.42
N LEU A 38 5.95 3.34 -2.57
CA LEU A 38 5.73 3.51 -1.13
C LEU A 38 6.87 4.29 -0.46
N GLU A 39 8.13 3.97 -0.77
CA GLU A 39 9.31 4.70 -0.31
C GLU A 39 9.24 6.18 -0.70
N TYR A 40 8.82 6.48 -1.93
CA TYR A 40 8.65 7.85 -2.40
C TYR A 40 7.57 8.61 -1.63
N ILE A 41 6.42 7.98 -1.35
CA ILE A 41 5.36 8.58 -0.53
C ILE A 41 5.86 8.83 0.90
N ILE A 42 6.60 7.89 1.48
CA ILE A 42 7.20 8.05 2.81
C ILE A 42 8.12 9.27 2.81
N GLN A 43 9.10 9.32 1.90
CA GLN A 43 10.06 10.40 1.83
C GLN A 43 9.38 11.79 1.69
N LYS A 44 8.31 11.88 0.90
CA LYS A 44 7.68 13.17 0.57
C LYS A 44 6.61 13.59 1.57
N LYS A 45 5.85 12.64 2.13
CA LYS A 45 4.60 12.93 2.85
C LYS A 45 4.60 12.46 4.31
N GLU A 46 5.64 11.79 4.81
CA GLU A 46 5.68 11.23 6.18
C GLU A 46 5.29 12.24 7.27
N ARG A 47 5.99 13.38 7.34
CA ARG A 47 5.73 14.41 8.37
C ARG A 47 4.31 14.95 8.29
N GLN A 48 3.77 15.13 7.08
CA GLN A 48 2.40 15.61 6.87
C GLN A 48 1.40 14.55 7.33
N PHE A 49 1.61 13.30 6.95
CA PHE A 49 0.69 12.19 7.23
C PHE A 49 0.67 11.86 8.72
N GLN A 50 1.82 11.86 9.39
CA GLN A 50 1.90 11.72 10.85
C GLN A 50 1.10 12.82 11.57
N LYS A 51 1.29 14.09 11.19
CA LYS A 51 0.55 15.23 11.77
C LYS A 51 -0.96 15.13 11.55
N GLN A 52 -1.39 14.62 10.40
CA GLN A 52 -2.80 14.47 10.05
C GLN A 52 -3.40 13.12 10.48
N HIS A 53 -2.61 12.26 11.13
CA HIS A 53 -2.98 10.88 11.47
C HIS A 53 -3.51 10.08 10.27
N ARG A 54 -2.94 10.34 9.08
CA ARG A 54 -3.27 9.66 7.82
C ARG A 54 -2.27 8.54 7.55
N LYS A 55 -2.76 7.48 6.91
CA LYS A 55 -1.94 6.34 6.47
C LYS A 55 -2.22 6.01 5.01
N VAL A 56 -1.22 5.46 4.34
CA VAL A 56 -1.34 4.81 3.03
C VAL A 56 -1.76 3.36 3.28
N ALA A 57 -2.88 2.92 2.71
CA ALA A 57 -3.26 1.51 2.74
C ALA A 57 -2.60 0.77 1.57
N CYS A 58 -1.80 -0.26 1.86
CA CYS A 58 -1.27 -1.18 0.88
C CYS A 58 -1.93 -2.54 1.08
N ILE A 59 -2.71 -3.00 0.09
CA ILE A 59 -3.48 -4.23 0.21
C ILE A 59 -2.89 -5.28 -0.74
N THR A 60 -2.68 -6.48 -0.22
CA THR A 60 -2.17 -7.63 -0.99
C THR A 60 -3.01 -8.88 -0.70
N TYR A 61 -2.75 -9.95 -1.44
CA TYR A 61 -3.52 -11.19 -1.33
C TYR A 61 -2.96 -12.15 -0.27
N THR A 62 -1.64 -12.20 -0.09
CA THR A 62 -0.98 -13.20 0.76
C THR A 62 -0.24 -12.56 1.94
N ASN A 63 -0.15 -13.30 3.05
CA ASN A 63 0.64 -12.88 4.21
C ASN A 63 2.14 -12.76 3.87
N ILE A 64 2.66 -13.67 3.02
CA ILE A 64 4.06 -13.62 2.57
C ILE A 64 4.36 -12.30 1.86
N ALA A 65 3.49 -11.88 0.92
CA ALA A 65 3.68 -10.60 0.22
C ALA A 65 3.55 -9.40 1.19
N LYS A 66 2.64 -9.48 2.17
CA LYS A 66 2.48 -8.45 3.19
C LYS A 66 3.78 -8.29 4.00
N GLU A 67 4.33 -9.40 4.50
CA GLU A 67 5.58 -9.42 5.28
C GLU A 67 6.77 -8.94 4.45
N GLU A 68 6.87 -9.35 3.19
CA GLU A 68 7.91 -8.91 2.27
C GLU A 68 7.87 -7.39 2.06
N ILE A 69 6.68 -6.82 1.81
CA ILE A 69 6.53 -5.37 1.61
C ILE A 69 6.87 -4.61 2.90
N ILE A 70 6.38 -5.05 4.06
CA ILE A 70 6.67 -4.45 5.38
C ILE A 70 8.18 -4.41 5.62
N SER A 71 8.87 -5.53 5.37
CA SER A 71 10.31 -5.63 5.53
C SER A 71 11.06 -4.64 4.63
N ARG A 72 10.65 -4.53 3.35
CA ARG A 72 11.31 -3.63 2.39
C ARG A 72 11.14 -2.14 2.71
N ILE A 73 10.03 -1.75 3.34
CA ILE A 73 9.80 -0.35 3.77
C ILE A 73 10.25 -0.08 5.22
N ASN A 74 11.00 -1.00 5.83
CA ASN A 74 11.46 -0.94 7.22
C ASN A 74 10.31 -0.73 8.24
N GLY A 75 9.13 -1.29 7.96
CA GLY A 75 7.98 -1.19 8.86
C GLY A 75 7.46 0.23 9.13
N ASN A 76 7.65 1.17 8.19
CA ASN A 76 7.25 2.56 8.38
C ASN A 76 5.75 2.70 8.74
N GLU A 77 5.46 3.40 9.84
CA GLU A 77 4.11 3.46 10.44
C GLU A 77 3.05 4.19 9.60
N ILE A 78 3.47 5.01 8.63
CA ILE A 78 2.53 5.72 7.75
C ILE A 78 1.94 4.80 6.69
N VAL A 79 2.54 3.63 6.44
CA VAL A 79 2.04 2.65 5.49
C VAL A 79 1.46 1.47 6.27
N GLU A 80 0.17 1.23 6.09
CA GLU A 80 -0.50 0.06 6.63
C GLU A 80 -0.61 -1.01 5.55
N VAL A 81 0.22 -2.06 5.67
CA VAL A 81 0.18 -3.21 4.76
C VAL A 81 -0.73 -4.29 5.34
N LYS A 82 -1.73 -4.71 4.57
CA LYS A 82 -2.75 -5.68 4.99
C LYS A 82 -3.03 -6.68 3.89
N THR A 83 -3.46 -7.88 4.28
CA THR A 83 -4.16 -8.73 3.33
C THR A 83 -5.55 -8.15 3.06
N ILE A 84 -6.21 -8.58 1.98
CA ILE A 84 -7.60 -8.21 1.74
C ILE A 84 -8.51 -8.59 2.92
N HIS A 85 -8.25 -9.74 3.55
CA HIS A 85 -8.96 -10.20 4.74
C HIS A 85 -8.75 -9.27 5.95
N ASP A 86 -7.50 -8.91 6.25
CA ASP A 86 -7.16 -7.99 7.34
C ASP A 86 -7.75 -6.59 7.13
N PHE A 87 -7.85 -6.16 5.87
CA PHE A 87 -8.40 -4.87 5.48
C PHE A 87 -9.92 -4.83 5.65
N LEU A 88 -10.61 -5.85 5.12
CA LEU A 88 -12.06 -5.98 5.26
C LEU A 88 -12.46 -6.14 6.73
N TRP A 89 -11.69 -6.89 7.53
CA TRP A 89 -11.93 -7.00 8.97
C TRP A 89 -11.78 -5.65 9.68
N LYS A 90 -10.77 -4.84 9.35
CA LYS A 90 -10.60 -3.51 9.95
C LYS A 90 -11.80 -2.60 9.65
N ILE A 91 -12.27 -2.59 8.41
CA ILE A 91 -13.48 -1.82 8.03
C ILE A 91 -14.70 -2.36 8.77
N ARG A 92 -14.84 -3.68 8.81
CA ARG A 92 -15.95 -4.36 9.47
C ARG A 92 -15.96 -4.08 10.96
N VAL A 93 -14.86 -4.20 11.69
CA VAL A 93 -14.78 -3.90 13.13
C VAL A 93 -15.11 -2.44 13.40
N ASN A 94 -14.64 -1.52 12.54
CA ASN A 94 -15.06 -0.12 12.62
C ASN A 94 -16.58 0.07 12.43
N PHE A 95 -17.27 -0.89 11.80
CA PHE A 95 -18.73 -0.89 11.55
C PHE A 95 -19.53 -1.77 12.55
N ILE A 96 -18.94 -2.84 13.12
CA ILE A 96 -19.61 -3.93 13.87
C ILE A 96 -19.73 -3.73 15.38
N ILE A 97 -19.42 -2.53 15.90
CA ILE A 97 -19.89 -2.13 17.24
C ILE A 97 -21.45 -2.18 17.35
N GLN A 98 -22.18 -2.56 16.28
CA GLN A 98 -23.63 -2.75 16.29
C GLN A 98 -24.20 -4.20 16.25
N ASN A 99 -23.48 -5.30 15.91
CA ASN A 99 -24.11 -6.65 15.87
C ASN A 99 -23.11 -7.84 15.95
N PRO A 100 -23.13 -8.69 17.00
CA PRO A 100 -22.13 -9.74 17.21
C PRO A 100 -22.64 -11.13 16.78
N CYS A 101 -22.42 -11.56 15.54
CA CYS A 101 -22.37 -12.99 15.23
C CYS A 101 -21.71 -13.26 13.87
N TYR A 102 -20.43 -13.64 13.85
CA TYR A 102 -19.79 -14.18 12.65
C TYR A 102 -18.75 -15.24 13.05
N ILE A 103 -18.93 -16.46 12.55
CA ILE A 103 -17.93 -17.53 12.57
C ILE A 103 -17.03 -17.31 11.36
N TRP A 104 -15.70 -17.29 11.56
CA TRP A 104 -14.73 -17.09 10.49
C TRP A 104 -13.85 -18.34 10.33
N PHE A 105 -13.89 -18.95 9.15
CA PHE A 105 -12.87 -19.88 8.66
C PHE A 105 -11.89 -19.08 7.79
N CYS A 106 -10.62 -19.04 8.19
CA CYS A 106 -9.53 -18.80 7.24
C CYS A 106 -9.15 -20.14 6.59
#